data_AF-A0AAX3KJJ8-F1
#
_entry.id   AF-A0AAX3KJJ8-F1
#
_cell.length_a   1.000
_cell.length_b   1.000
_cell.length_c   1.000
_cell.angle_alpha   90.00
_cell.angle_beta   90.00
_cell.angle_gamma   90.00
#
_symmetry.space_group_name_H-M   'P 1'
#
loop_
_entity.id
_entity.type
_entity.pdbx_description
1 polymer ?
#
loop_
_entity_poly.entity_id
_entity_poly.type
_entity_poly.pdbx_seq_one_letter_code
_entity_poly.pdbx_strand_id
1 'polypeptide(L)'
;MKGRLQVLVVAGAVLLMVGCAQPQYKMVKPGASEEVVMQDDAKCQNQAAMIQVADWEYRGTFAEGANIQMKQNKAYQNCMVGKGYSSIRVQ
;
A
#
# COMPACT_ATOMS: atom_id res chain seq x y z
N MET A 1 -28.09 32.87 8.39
CA MET A 1 -26.79 32.15 8.48
C MET A 1 -26.91 30.63 8.69
N LYS A 2 -28.09 30.02 8.85
CA LYS A 2 -28.26 28.56 9.07
C LYS A 2 -28.05 27.68 7.82
N GLY A 3 -28.30 28.20 6.61
CA GLY A 3 -28.19 27.40 5.37
C GLY A 3 -26.77 27.14 4.86
N ARG A 4 -25.79 27.99 5.22
CA ARG A 4 -24.40 27.82 4.76
C ARG A 4 -23.63 26.74 5.51
N LEU A 5 -24.02 26.47 6.76
CA LEU A 5 -23.39 25.45 7.60
C LEU A 5 -23.72 24.03 7.11
N GLN A 6 -24.94 23.83 6.63
CA GLN A 6 -25.40 22.51 6.14
C GLN A 6 -24.69 22.11 4.83
N VAL A 7 -24.43 23.06 3.93
CA VAL A 7 -23.75 22.80 2.65
C VAL A 7 -22.31 22.32 2.85
N LEU A 8 -21.58 22.88 3.84
CA LEU A 8 -20.21 22.45 4.15
C LEU A 8 -20.14 21.04 4.73
N VAL A 9 -21.13 20.66 5.56
CA VAL A 9 -21.18 19.33 6.17
C VAL A 9 -21.48 18.24 5.14
N VAL A 10 -22.41 18.51 4.20
CA VAL A 10 -22.71 17.55 3.11
C VAL A 10 -21.53 17.41 2.15
N ALA A 11 -20.84 18.51 1.81
CA ALA A 11 -19.64 18.45 0.96
C ALA A 11 -18.50 17.65 1.61
N GLY A 12 -18.30 17.77 2.92
CA GLY A 12 -17.31 16.99 3.67
C GLY A 12 -17.63 15.49 3.71
N ALA A 13 -18.90 15.12 3.85
CA ALA A 13 -19.33 13.71 3.85
C ALA A 13 -19.17 13.05 2.47
N VAL A 14 -19.41 13.78 1.38
CA VAL A 14 -19.23 13.26 0.02
C VAL A 14 -17.74 13.03 -0.30
N LEU A 15 -16.84 13.92 0.12
CA LEU A 15 -15.40 13.72 -0.05
C LEU A 15 -14.85 12.49 0.69
N LEU A 16 -15.43 12.15 1.86
CA LEU A 16 -15.04 10.96 2.62
C LEU A 16 -15.49 9.66 1.94
N MET A 17 -16.62 9.66 1.21
CA MET A 17 -17.15 8.47 0.55
C MET A 17 -16.43 8.13 -0.77
N VAL A 18 -15.84 9.12 -1.43
CA VAL A 18 -15.07 8.91 -2.68
C VAL A 18 -13.62 8.45 -2.38
N GLY A 19 -13.15 8.55 -1.13
CA GLY A 19 -11.78 8.22 -0.72
C GLY A 19 -11.44 6.74 -0.58
N CYS A 20 -12.41 5.81 -0.69
CA CYS A 20 -12.20 4.39 -0.38
C CYS A 20 -12.01 3.47 -1.60
N ALA A 21 -11.82 4.01 -2.80
CA ALA A 21 -11.63 3.23 -4.02
C ALA A 21 -10.17 3.25 -4.49
N GLN A 22 -9.21 3.02 -3.59
CA GLN A 22 -7.88 2.61 -4.06
C GLN A 22 -8.00 1.16 -4.53
N PRO A 23 -7.61 0.84 -5.78
CA PRO A 23 -7.61 -0.54 -6.23
C PRO A 23 -6.74 -1.38 -5.31
N GLN A 24 -7.36 -2.33 -4.60
CA GLN A 24 -6.61 -3.22 -3.74
C GLN A 24 -5.94 -4.26 -4.63
N TYR A 25 -4.61 -4.27 -4.66
CA TYR A 25 -3.86 -5.29 -5.36
C TYR A 25 -3.66 -6.48 -4.43
N LYS A 26 -4.08 -7.66 -4.86
CA LYS A 26 -3.85 -8.91 -4.13
C LYS A 26 -2.78 -9.73 -4.84
N MET A 27 -1.80 -10.22 -4.09
CA MET A 27 -0.83 -11.18 -4.60
C MET A 27 -1.44 -12.58 -4.56
N VAL A 28 -1.47 -13.28 -5.71
CA VAL A 28 -2.02 -14.63 -5.82
C VAL A 28 -1.05 -15.56 -6.51
N LYS A 29 -0.97 -16.80 -6.03
CA LYS A 29 -0.18 -17.88 -6.62
C LYS A 29 -1.07 -19.12 -6.77
N PRO A 30 -1.53 -19.43 -7.99
CA PRO A 30 -2.41 -20.59 -8.20
C PRO A 30 -1.76 -21.88 -7.71
N GLY A 31 -2.52 -22.68 -6.95
CA GLY A 31 -2.07 -23.99 -6.44
C GLY A 31 -1.12 -23.94 -5.24
N ALA A 32 -0.81 -22.77 -4.68
CA ALA A 32 -0.08 -22.69 -3.40
C ALA A 32 -1.01 -23.01 -2.21
N SER A 33 -0.50 -23.74 -1.22
CA SER A 33 -1.21 -23.91 0.06
C SER A 33 -1.16 -22.62 0.87
N GLU A 34 -2.08 -22.48 1.83
CA GLU A 34 -2.15 -21.29 2.68
C GLU A 34 -0.86 -21.10 3.50
N GLU A 35 -0.24 -22.18 3.98
CA GLU A 35 1.02 -22.14 4.73
C GLU A 35 2.17 -21.58 3.87
N VAL A 36 2.23 -21.98 2.59
CA VAL A 36 3.24 -21.47 1.65
C VAL A 36 3.04 -19.97 1.43
N VAL A 37 1.79 -19.54 1.26
CA VAL A 37 1.45 -18.12 1.10
C VAL A 37 1.85 -17.31 2.32
N MET A 38 1.51 -17.78 3.52
CA MET A 38 1.87 -17.10 4.77
C MET A 38 3.39 -17.03 4.97
N GLN A 39 4.11 -18.12 4.70
CA GLN A 39 5.56 -18.14 4.87
C GLN A 39 6.28 -17.23 3.87
N ASP A 40 5.84 -17.22 2.61
CA ASP A 40 6.39 -16.36 1.58
C ASP A 40 6.10 -14.88 1.86
N ASP A 41 4.87 -14.57 2.27
CA ASP A 41 4.45 -13.23 2.67
C ASP A 41 5.31 -12.70 3.83
N ALA A 42 5.42 -13.47 4.91
CA ALA A 42 6.22 -13.08 6.07
C ALA A 42 7.71 -12.85 5.72
N LYS A 43 8.30 -13.70 4.86
CA LYS A 43 9.68 -13.53 4.39
C LYS A 43 9.84 -12.24 3.58
N CYS A 44 8.92 -11.98 2.66
CA CYS A 44 8.98 -10.79 1.81
C CYS A 44 8.72 -9.50 2.60
N GLN A 45 7.83 -9.52 3.60
CA GLN A 45 7.63 -8.40 4.52
C GLN A 45 8.89 -8.12 5.34
N ASN A 46 9.52 -9.16 5.88
CA ASN A 46 10.77 -9.00 6.65
C ASN A 46 11.88 -8.39 5.78
N GLN A 47 12.04 -8.88 4.56
CA GLN A 47 13.04 -8.35 3.63
C GLN A 47 12.76 -6.88 3.28
N ALA A 48 11.49 -6.52 3.04
CA ALA A 48 11.11 -5.15 2.78
C ALA A 48 11.39 -4.23 3.98
N ALA A 49 11.06 -4.66 5.20
CA ALA A 49 11.24 -3.88 6.43
C ALA A 49 12.71 -3.50 6.74
N MET A 50 13.69 -4.21 6.15
CA MET A 50 15.11 -3.85 6.25
C MET A 50 15.47 -2.57 5.50
N ILE A 51 14.62 -2.10 4.59
CA ILE A 51 14.82 -0.84 3.87
C ILE A 51 14.42 0.31 4.80
N GLN A 52 15.41 1.03 5.33
CA GLN A 52 15.21 2.18 6.22
C GLN A 52 15.84 3.47 5.70
N VAL A 53 16.33 3.45 4.45
CA VAL A 53 17.09 4.56 3.88
C VAL A 53 16.32 5.16 2.71
N ALA A 54 15.98 6.45 2.84
CA ALA A 54 15.41 7.22 1.76
C ALA A 54 16.46 7.53 0.67
N ASP A 55 15.97 7.78 -0.54
CA ASP A 55 16.79 8.34 -1.61
C ASP A 55 17.28 9.74 -1.23
N TRP A 56 18.42 10.16 -1.78
CA TRP A 56 19.14 11.34 -1.31
C TRP A 56 18.32 12.63 -1.42
N GLU A 57 17.40 12.70 -2.39
CA GLU A 57 16.49 13.81 -2.63
C GLU A 57 15.48 14.01 -1.49
N TYR A 58 15.15 12.95 -0.76
CA TYR A 58 14.10 12.94 0.26
C TYR A 58 14.65 12.95 1.69
N ARG A 59 15.96 12.77 1.88
CA ARG A 59 16.59 12.78 3.20
C ARG A 59 16.48 14.16 3.85
N GLY A 60 16.04 14.20 5.11
CA GLY A 60 15.78 15.42 5.87
C GLY A 60 14.50 16.15 5.48
N THR A 61 13.69 15.60 4.56
CA THR A 61 12.41 16.19 4.14
C THR A 61 11.25 15.53 4.86
N PHE A 62 10.09 16.19 4.87
CA PHE A 62 8.84 15.62 5.38
C PHE A 62 8.39 14.36 4.61
N ALA A 63 8.91 14.15 3.39
CA ALA A 63 8.60 13.02 2.53
C ALA A 63 9.54 11.82 2.73
N GLU A 64 10.52 11.91 3.63
CA GLU A 64 11.51 10.84 3.88
C GLU A 64 10.84 9.51 4.22
N GLY A 65 9.91 9.52 5.17
CA GLY A 65 9.17 8.32 5.57
C GLY A 65 8.31 7.73 4.45
N ALA A 66 7.70 8.60 3.62
CA ALA A 66 6.91 8.16 2.47
C ALA A 66 7.77 7.51 1.38
N ASN A 67 8.97 8.04 1.13
CA ASN A 67 9.92 7.42 0.20
C ASN A 67 10.38 6.05 0.71
N ILE A 68 10.71 5.93 2.00
CA ILE A 68 11.08 4.64 2.61
C ILE A 68 9.93 3.64 2.45
N GLN A 69 8.70 4.02 2.81
CA GLN A 69 7.54 3.13 2.69
C GLN A 69 7.25 2.72 1.24
N MET A 70 7.39 3.64 0.29
CA MET A 70 7.27 3.31 -1.14
C MET A 70 8.31 2.27 -1.56
N LYS A 71 9.56 2.41 -1.11
CA LYS A 71 10.64 1.44 -1.41
C LYS A 71 10.38 0.09 -0.75
N GLN A 72 9.90 0.07 0.49
CA GLN A 72 9.47 -1.16 1.17
C GLN A 72 8.37 -1.88 0.39
N ASN A 73 7.32 -1.15 -0.02
CA ASN A 73 6.23 -1.72 -0.82
C ASN A 73 6.71 -2.29 -2.14
N LYS A 74 7.60 -1.58 -2.85
CA LYS A 74 8.18 -2.05 -4.11
C LYS A 74 9.06 -3.29 -3.92
N ALA A 75 9.87 -3.32 -2.85
CA ALA A 75 10.70 -4.48 -2.54
C ALA A 75 9.86 -5.72 -2.18
N TYR A 76 8.80 -5.53 -1.38
CA TYR A 76 7.83 -6.58 -1.09
C TYR A 76 7.20 -7.13 -2.38
N GLN A 77 6.71 -6.24 -3.24
CA GLN A 77 6.10 -6.65 -4.51
C GLN A 77 7.07 -7.43 -5.38
N ASN A 78 8.31 -6.97 -5.53
CA ASN A 78 9.34 -7.67 -6.30
C ASN A 78 9.67 -9.05 -5.71
N CYS A 79 9.74 -9.16 -4.38
CA CYS A 79 9.97 -10.44 -3.69
C CYS A 79 8.85 -11.44 -3.97
N MET A 80 7.59 -11.00 -3.85
CA MET A 80 6.42 -11.84 -4.12
C MET A 80 6.36 -12.26 -5.60
N VAL A 81 6.59 -11.33 -6.53
CA VAL A 81 6.63 -11.64 -7.97
C VAL A 81 7.75 -12.63 -8.30
N GLY A 82 8.94 -12.46 -7.71
CA GLY A 82 10.06 -13.41 -7.87
C GLY A 82 9.76 -14.82 -7.36
N LYS A 83 8.80 -14.96 -6.43
CA LYS A 83 8.31 -16.25 -5.92
C LYS A 83 7.17 -16.84 -6.75
N GLY A 84 6.79 -16.20 -7.85
CA GLY A 84 5.74 -16.65 -8.77
C GLY A 84 4.34 -16.15 -8.41
N TYR A 85 4.20 -15.13 -7.55
CA TYR A 85 2.91 -14.49 -7.32
C TYR A 85 2.60 -13.49 -8.43
N SER A 86 1.34 -13.41 -8.82
CA SER A 86 0.82 -12.40 -9.73
C SER A 86 0.02 -11.36 -8.95
N SER A 87 0.22 -10.09 -9.27
CA SER A 87 -0.60 -9.00 -8.72
C SER A 87 -1.89 -8.91 -9.52
N ILE A 88 -3.02 -9.24 -8.89
CA ILE A 88 -4.35 -9.05 -9.47
C ILE A 88 -4.99 -7.81 -8.84
N ARG A 89 -5.62 -7.00 -9.69
CA ARG A 89 -6.44 -5.87 -9.24
C ARG A 89 -7.75 -6.43 -8.71
N VAL A 90 -8.02 -6.27 -7.43
CA VAL A 90 -9.32 -6.54 -6.82
C VAL A 90 -10.14 -5.25 -6.96
N GLN A 91 -11.20 -5.33 -7.77
CA GLN A 91 -12.20 -4.26 -7.94
C GLN A 91 -13.40 -4.53 -7.06
#